data_AF-A0A935YT96-F1
#
_entry.id   AF-A0A935YT96-F1
#
_cell.length_a   1.000
_cell.length_b   1.000
_cell.length_c   1.000
_cell.angle_alpha   90.00
_cell.angle_beta   90.00
_cell.angle_gamma   90.00
#
_symmetry.space_group_name_H-M   'P 1'
#
loop_
_entity.id
_entity.type
_entity.pdbx_description
1 polymer ?
#
loop_
_entity_poly.entity_id
_entity_poly.type
_entity_poly.pdbx_seq_one_letter_code
_entity_poly.pdbx_strand_id
1 'polypeptide(L)'
;MRFAVPASVSEGEYQLWLHNGRGGEKSWVRFSTFIDAPLDTVIVKKAKVWPTTVFNVSSYNGTDDEKFAAAIAAADANGGGKIYVPAGTYTLTKPLVLPAYTLLAG
;
A
#
# COMPACT_ATOMS: atom_id res chain seq x y z
N MET A 1 -1.33 15.26 -14.69
CA MET A 1 -0.55 16.06 -13.72
C MET A 1 -0.55 15.31 -12.40
N ARG A 2 0.60 15.13 -11.74
CA ARG A 2 0.72 14.41 -10.47
C ARG A 2 1.34 15.36 -9.44
N PHE A 3 0.73 15.45 -8.26
CA PHE A 3 1.25 16.22 -7.13
C PHE A 3 1.52 15.27 -5.96
N ALA A 4 2.66 15.44 -5.30
CA ALA A 4 3.00 14.66 -4.11
C ALA A 4 2.68 15.51 -2.87
N VAL A 5 1.92 14.94 -1.94
CA VAL A 5 1.67 15.60 -0.65
C VAL A 5 3.01 15.69 0.10
N PRO A 6 3.42 16.88 0.58
CA PRO A 6 4.65 17.03 1.34
C PRO A 6 4.66 16.17 2.60
N ALA A 7 5.80 15.58 2.94
CA ALA A 7 5.95 14.72 4.11
C ALA A 7 5.74 15.44 5.45
N SER A 8 5.77 16.78 5.45
CA SER A 8 5.53 17.62 6.63
C SER A 8 4.05 17.83 6.95
N VAL A 9 3.12 17.38 6.08
CA VAL A 9 1.68 17.53 6.32
C VAL A 9 1.25 16.53 7.40
N SER A 10 0.61 17.05 8.46
CA SER A 10 0.04 16.25 9.54
C SER A 10 -1.13 15.40 9.06
N GLU A 11 -1.49 14.37 9.83
CA GLU A 11 -2.69 13.60 9.55
C GLU A 11 -3.94 14.44 9.83
N GLY A 12 -4.95 14.34 8.97
CA GLY A 12 -6.18 15.11 9.13
C GLY A 12 -6.99 15.25 7.85
N GLU A 13 -8.03 16.06 7.94
CA GLU A 13 -8.91 16.39 6.83
C GLU A 13 -8.45 17.71 6.19
N TYR A 14 -8.24 17.69 4.87
CA TYR A 14 -7.74 18.82 4.10
C TYR A 14 -8.66 19.11 2.92
N GLN A 15 -8.65 20.37 2.47
CA GLN A 15 -9.29 20.77 1.22
C GLN A 15 -8.22 20.94 0.14
N LEU A 16 -8.53 20.52 -1.08
CA LEU A 16 -7.64 20.70 -2.22
C LEU A 16 -8.02 21.95 -3.00
N TRP A 17 -7.06 22.85 -3.18
CA TRP A 17 -7.19 24.08 -3.95
C TRP A 17 -6.12 24.13 -5.04
N LEU A 18 -6.51 24.59 -6.22
CA LEU A 18 -5.65 24.75 -7.39
C LEU A 18 -5.43 26.24 -7.69
N HIS A 19 -4.22 26.60 -8.09
CA HIS A 19 -3.85 27.91 -8.61
C HIS A 19 -2.97 27.74 -9.84
N ASN A 20 -3.16 28.59 -10.85
CA ASN A 20 -2.42 28.52 -12.11
C ASN A 20 -1.23 29.49 -12.19
N GLY A 21 -0.85 30.10 -11.07
CA GLY A 21 0.27 31.05 -10.96
C GLY A 21 -0.03 32.48 -11.41
N ARG A 22 -1.27 32.81 -11.83
CA ARG A 22 -1.70 34.16 -12.23
C ARG A 22 -2.95 34.60 -11.46
N GLY A 23 -3.10 35.92 -11.26
CA GLY A 23 -4.32 36.53 -10.70
C GLY A 23 -4.41 36.62 -9.17
N GLY A 24 -3.30 36.35 -8.47
CA GLY A 24 -3.18 36.59 -7.03
C GLY A 24 -4.13 35.72 -6.20
N GLU A 25 -4.46 36.19 -4.99
CA GLU A 25 -5.24 35.43 -4.00
C GLU A 25 -6.64 35.02 -4.47
N LYS A 26 -7.24 35.74 -5.42
CA LYS A 26 -8.59 35.44 -5.93
C LYS A 26 -8.63 34.36 -7.02
N SER A 27 -7.48 33.85 -7.45
CA SER A 27 -7.38 32.86 -8.54
C SER A 27 -7.19 31.43 -8.04
N TRP A 28 -7.35 31.20 -6.74
CA TRP A 28 -7.47 29.87 -6.18
C TRP A 28 -8.88 29.31 -6.47
N VAL A 29 -8.94 28.09 -6.98
CA VAL A 29 -10.19 27.38 -7.27
C VAL A 29 -10.20 26.09 -6.47
N ARG A 30 -11.31 25.80 -5.78
CA ARG A 30 -11.49 24.53 -5.06
C ARG A 30 -11.49 23.40 -6.09
N PHE A 31 -10.68 22.36 -5.85
CA PHE A 31 -10.60 21.24 -6.77
C PHE A 31 -11.95 20.50 -6.83
N SER A 32 -12.49 20.36 -8.03
CA SER A 32 -13.62 19.48 -8.33
C SER A 32 -13.19 18.47 -9.39
N THR A 33 -13.70 17.25 -9.27
CA THR A 33 -13.59 16.27 -10.35
C THR A 33 -14.71 16.46 -11.35
N PHE A 34 -14.62 15.82 -12.53
CA PHE A 34 -15.72 15.80 -13.52
C PHE A 34 -16.98 15.05 -13.05
N ILE A 35 -16.94 14.45 -11.86
CA ILE A 35 -18.09 13.88 -11.17
C ILE A 35 -18.67 15.02 -10.33
N ASP A 36 -19.95 15.36 -10.55
CA ASP A 36 -20.69 16.56 -10.07
C ASP A 36 -20.65 16.87 -8.55
N ALA A 37 -19.94 16.09 -7.74
CA ALA A 37 -19.72 16.39 -6.33
C ALA A 37 -18.34 17.05 -6.13
N PRO A 38 -18.27 18.25 -5.51
CA PRO A 38 -17.00 18.77 -5.04
C PRO A 38 -16.36 17.76 -4.08
N LEU A 39 -15.05 17.56 -4.21
CA LEU A 39 -14.32 16.73 -3.24
C LEU A 39 -14.27 17.50 -1.92
N ASP A 40 -15.13 17.13 -0.98
CA ASP A 40 -15.32 17.95 0.21
C ASP A 40 -14.09 17.95 1.11
N THR A 41 -13.52 16.76 1.33
CA THR A 41 -12.33 16.53 2.14
C THR A 41 -11.41 15.48 1.52
N VAL A 42 -10.11 15.70 1.67
CA VAL A 42 -9.04 14.74 1.42
C VAL A 42 -8.46 14.34 2.76
N ILE A 43 -8.44 13.04 3.06
CA ILE A 43 -7.87 12.55 4.31
C ILE A 43 -6.40 12.23 4.08
N VAL A 44 -5.52 12.98 4.73
CA VAL A 44 -4.10 12.66 4.78
C VAL A 44 -3.87 11.75 5.98
N LYS A 45 -3.36 10.55 5.75
CA LYS A 45 -2.89 9.62 6.79
C LYS A 45 -1.43 9.30 6.52
N LYS A 46 -0.62 9.15 7.57
CA LYS A 46 0.72 8.59 7.40
C LYS A 46 0.56 7.18 6.89
N ALA A 47 1.42 6.84 5.93
CA ALA A 47 1.52 5.46 5.49
C ALA A 47 1.86 4.61 6.72
N LYS A 48 0.98 3.66 7.05
CA LYS A 48 1.26 2.67 8.08
C LYS A 48 2.56 1.98 7.68
N VAL A 49 3.56 1.98 8.57
CA VAL A 49 4.81 1.26 8.33
C VAL A 49 4.46 -0.23 8.28
N TRP A 50 4.68 -0.86 7.13
CA TRP A 50 4.43 -2.30 7.00
C TRP A 50 5.49 -3.06 7.79
N PRO A 51 5.13 -4.17 8.45
CA PRO A 51 6.12 -5.03 9.08
C PRO A 51 7.17 -5.46 8.06
N THR A 52 8.45 -5.33 8.41
CA THR A 52 9.58 -5.69 7.53
C THR A 52 10.12 -7.09 7.81
N THR A 53 9.46 -7.85 8.71
CA THR A 53 9.82 -9.23 9.04
C THR A 53 9.83 -10.08 7.78
N VAL A 54 10.94 -10.77 7.53
CA VAL A 54 11.11 -11.59 6.33
C VAL A 54 10.77 -13.04 6.63
N PHE A 55 9.79 -13.58 5.91
CA PHE A 55 9.40 -14.99 5.93
C PHE A 55 9.92 -15.66 4.67
N ASN A 56 10.99 -16.44 4.78
CA ASN A 56 11.55 -17.15 3.64
C ASN A 56 10.77 -18.44 3.38
N VAL A 57 10.21 -18.62 2.19
CA VAL A 57 9.46 -19.83 1.83
C VAL A 57 10.33 -21.09 1.94
N SER A 58 11.65 -21.00 1.75
CA SER A 58 12.55 -22.15 1.86
C SER A 58 12.86 -22.60 3.28
N SER A 59 12.51 -21.81 4.32
CA SER A 59 12.67 -22.26 5.71
C SER A 59 11.56 -23.21 6.17
N TYR A 60 10.49 -23.34 5.38
CA TYR A 60 9.38 -24.23 5.67
C TYR A 60 9.57 -25.57 4.96
N ASN A 61 9.02 -26.62 5.57
CA ASN A 61 9.11 -28.00 5.08
C ASN A 61 7.79 -28.41 4.40
N GLY A 62 7.88 -29.34 3.46
CA GLY A 62 6.71 -29.90 2.76
C GLY A 62 6.72 -29.61 1.26
N THR A 63 5.56 -29.78 0.65
CA THR A 63 5.27 -29.36 -0.74
C THR A 63 5.32 -27.84 -0.87
N ASP A 64 5.47 -27.32 -2.09
CA ASP A 64 5.53 -25.86 -2.27
C ASP A 64 4.25 -25.18 -1.78
N ASP A 65 3.08 -25.77 -2.03
CA ASP A 65 1.81 -25.27 -1.49
C ASP A 65 1.83 -25.14 0.05
N GLU A 66 2.38 -26.13 0.76
CA GLU A 66 2.49 -26.11 2.23
C GLU A 66 3.49 -25.05 2.72
N LYS A 67 4.62 -24.88 2.02
CA LYS A 67 5.61 -23.85 2.36
C LYS A 67 5.02 -22.45 2.23
N PHE A 68 4.33 -22.18 1.12
CA PHE A 68 3.69 -20.89 0.90
C PHE A 68 2.54 -20.63 1.89
N ALA A 69 1.73 -21.65 2.17
CA ALA A 69 0.66 -21.54 3.18
C ALA A 69 1.23 -21.23 4.57
N ALA A 70 2.33 -21.87 4.97
CA ALA A 70 2.98 -21.64 6.25
C ALA A 70 3.61 -20.23 6.34
N ALA A 71 4.27 -19.77 5.27
CA ALA A 71 4.82 -18.41 5.21
C ALA A 71 3.71 -17.34 5.28
N ILE A 72 2.59 -17.56 4.59
CA ILE A 72 1.41 -16.68 4.64
C ILE A 72 0.81 -16.64 6.05
N ALA A 73 0.63 -17.81 6.68
CA ALA A 73 0.09 -17.88 8.04
C ALA A 73 0.99 -17.17 9.05
N ALA A 74 2.32 -17.28 8.90
CA ALA A 74 3.27 -16.56 9.74
C ALA A 74 3.24 -15.03 9.50
N ALA A 75 3.09 -14.59 8.25
CA ALA A 75 2.92 -13.18 7.92
C ALA A 75 1.61 -12.62 8.47
N ASP A 76 0.51 -13.38 8.39
CA ASP A 76 -0.79 -12.99 8.94
C ASP A 76 -0.75 -12.86 10.46
N ALA A 77 -0.15 -13.83 11.15
CA ALA A 77 0.05 -13.80 12.60
C ALA A 77 0.91 -12.60 13.05
N ASN A 78 1.82 -12.13 12.19
CA ASN A 78 2.65 -10.94 12.42
C ASN A 78 1.96 -9.62 12.01
N GLY A 79 0.73 -9.68 11.48
CA GLY A 79 -0.02 -8.51 11.01
C GLY A 79 0.50 -7.91 9.69
N GLY A 80 1.21 -8.71 8.89
CA GLY A 80 1.89 -8.33 7.65
C GLY A 80 3.37 -8.75 7.66
N GLY A 81 4.07 -8.49 6.57
CA GLY A 81 5.47 -8.89 6.43
C GLY A 81 5.96 -8.95 5.00
N LYS A 82 7.20 -9.41 4.83
CA LYS A 82 7.79 -9.70 3.52
C LYS A 82 7.95 -11.21 3.35
N ILE A 83 7.21 -11.80 2.43
CA ILE A 83 7.40 -13.20 2.03
C ILE A 83 8.47 -13.23 0.95
N TYR A 84 9.60 -13.87 1.24
CA TYR A 84 10.73 -14.01 0.31
C TYR A 84 10.72 -15.38 -0.35
N VAL A 85 10.71 -15.39 -1.68
CA VAL A 85 10.75 -16.59 -2.52
C VAL A 85 12.10 -16.64 -3.20
N PRO A 86 13.03 -17.52 -2.80
CA PRO A 86 14.32 -17.61 -3.48
C PRO A 86 14.15 -18.06 -4.94
N ALA A 87 15.17 -17.82 -5.76
CA ALA A 87 15.16 -18.23 -7.16
C ALA A 87 14.93 -19.75 -7.29
N GLY A 88 13.90 -20.13 -8.02
CA GLY A 88 13.51 -21.53 -8.20
C GLY A 88 12.18 -21.68 -8.93
N THR A 89 11.85 -22.93 -9.26
CA THR A 89 10.55 -23.31 -9.85
C THR A 89 9.68 -23.89 -8.75
N TYR A 90 8.50 -23.29 -8.54
CA TYR A 90 7.54 -23.72 -7.52
C TYR A 90 6.26 -24.18 -8.18
N THR A 91 5.73 -25.32 -7.73
CA THR A 91 4.44 -25.83 -8.23
C THR A 91 3.35 -25.50 -7.23
N LEU A 92 2.50 -24.53 -7.59
CA LEU A 92 1.35 -24.14 -6.78
C LEU A 92 0.09 -24.75 -7.38
N THR A 93 -0.56 -25.64 -6.62
CA THR A 93 -1.84 -26.23 -7.01
C THR A 93 -3.02 -25.51 -6.37
N LYS A 94 -2.75 -24.68 -5.35
CA LYS A 94 -3.77 -23.93 -4.58
C LYS A 94 -3.63 -22.42 -4.80
N PRO A 95 -4.74 -21.66 -4.67
CA PRO A 95 -4.69 -20.21 -4.71
C PRO A 95 -3.92 -19.64 -3.50
N LEU A 96 -3.07 -18.64 -3.76
CA LEU A 96 -2.39 -17.87 -2.73
C LEU A 96 -3.23 -16.66 -2.34
N VAL A 97 -3.66 -16.60 -1.08
CA VAL A 97 -4.38 -15.45 -0.51
C VAL A 97 -3.40 -14.67 0.37
N LEU A 98 -2.99 -13.49 -0.09
CA LEU A 98 -2.06 -12.64 0.65
C LEU A 98 -2.81 -11.80 1.71
N PRO A 99 -2.37 -11.81 2.98
CA PRO A 99 -2.97 -10.99 4.03
C PRO A 99 -2.59 -9.52 3.84
N ALA A 100 -3.34 -8.63 4.50
CA ALA A 100 -3.09 -7.20 4.43
C ALA A 100 -1.64 -6.85 4.86
N TYR A 101 -1.08 -5.79 4.28
CA TYR A 101 0.28 -5.32 4.60
C TYR A 101 1.39 -6.35 4.34
N THR A 102 1.20 -7.23 3.36
CA THR A 102 2.17 -8.26 2.98
C THR A 102 2.80 -7.97 1.62
N LEU A 103 4.12 -8.07 1.55
CA LEU A 103 4.90 -7.96 0.33
C LEU A 103 5.38 -9.34 -0.10
N LEU A 104 5.02 -9.79 -1.30
CA LEU A 104 5.63 -10.96 -1.93
C LEU A 104 6.82 -10.51 -2.78
N ALA A 105 8.00 -11.07 -2.53
CA ALA A 105 9.22 -10.74 -3.25
C ALA A 105 9.97 -12.00 -3.67
N GLY A 106 10.36 -12.06 -4.96
CA GLY A 106 11.22 -13.08 -5.54
C GLY A 106 12.63 -12.57 -5.82
#